data_AF-A0A927WZ41-F1
#
_entry.id   AF-A0A927WZ41-F1
#
_cell.length_a   1.000
_cell.length_b   1.000
_cell.length_c   1.000
_cell.angle_alpha   90.00
_cell.angle_beta   90.00
_cell.angle_gamma   90.00
#
_symmetry.space_group_name_H-M   'P 1'
#
loop_
_entity.id
_entity.type
_entity.pdbx_description
1 polymer ?
#
loop_
_entity_poly.entity_id
_entity_poly.type
_entity_poly.pdbx_seq_one_letter_code
_entity_poly.pdbx_strand_id
1 'polypeptide(L)'
;MIVLKRLTVYGLLLLFVLCLCGCNNKNTEPEGIKVVYELNGGVFQNCTLPIKQYYEFDSDSKRLIKSPEILSKTSILKSGYTLEGWYKDPNFTYKWDFEKDEVPFEGLTLYAKWDKDVKYSYNVCYYNDNNELVILGTYEVKEGEVFEDWRGFAGNRKNYTPLKYVDESGNVWDDSFKHPGGDTDLAINVFVEYIEGDYELVSTAKELKNARTKNIYLLNDIDLEGEVFSFSSYNKIFKGNGYKIKNFKVSVIGNKTSGVDDHLDSSVKAIYGSIFGTLNNATITDVIFEEVEFVVEVGYDLISKVYLSPLCVNMTNSTISNVTVTASYSYSKLPDNFDLNNLIIVNEDHIIKKDDSSVENIKLEINKGEN
;
A
#
# COMPACT_ATOMS: atom_id res chain seq x y z
N MET A 1 34.39 -46.90 25.47
CA MET A 1 34.16 -47.86 24.37
C MET A 1 32.75 -48.41 24.54
N ILE A 2 31.79 -47.73 23.92
CA ILE A 2 30.35 -48.03 24.03
C ILE A 2 30.07 -49.20 23.10
N VAL A 3 29.69 -50.34 23.68
CA VAL A 3 29.32 -51.55 22.94
C VAL A 3 27.98 -51.28 22.27
N LEU A 4 28.02 -51.06 20.96
CA LEU A 4 26.87 -51.01 20.07
C LEU A 4 26.12 -52.36 20.14
N LYS A 5 24.96 -52.39 20.80
CA LYS A 5 24.00 -53.50 20.61
C LYS A 5 23.27 -53.26 19.29
N ARG A 6 23.66 -54.03 18.27
CA ARG A 6 22.92 -54.16 17.01
C ARG A 6 21.48 -54.60 17.33
N LEU A 7 20.50 -53.77 16.98
CA LEU A 7 19.10 -54.14 16.96
C LEU A 7 18.83 -54.76 15.59
N THR A 8 18.84 -56.09 15.52
CA THR A 8 18.50 -56.84 14.30
C THR A 8 16.99 -56.93 14.21
N VAL A 9 16.38 -56.15 13.31
CA VAL A 9 14.95 -56.22 12.99
C VAL A 9 14.76 -57.42 12.06
N TYR A 10 14.13 -58.50 12.56
CA TYR A 10 13.73 -59.62 11.73
C TYR A 10 12.53 -59.23 10.86
N GLY A 11 12.56 -59.71 9.61
CA GLY A 11 11.71 -59.25 8.51
C GLY A 11 10.22 -59.42 8.77
N LEU A 12 9.51 -58.30 8.62
CA LEU A 12 8.06 -58.21 8.49
C LEU A 12 7.66 -58.95 7.19
N LEU A 13 6.95 -60.08 7.28
CA LEU A 13 6.42 -60.78 6.11
C LEU A 13 5.22 -59.96 5.57
N LEU A 14 5.49 -59.10 4.59
CA LEU A 14 4.50 -58.25 3.92
C LEU A 14 3.73 -59.06 2.89
N LEU A 15 2.55 -59.57 3.24
CA LEU A 15 1.61 -60.14 2.26
C LEU A 15 0.75 -58.99 1.68
N PHE A 16 1.22 -58.39 0.58
CA PHE A 16 0.45 -57.39 -0.18
C PHE A 16 -0.44 -58.13 -1.20
N VAL A 17 -1.69 -58.41 -0.83
CA VAL A 17 -2.64 -59.08 -1.74
C VAL A 17 -3.24 -58.03 -2.70
N LEU A 18 -2.66 -57.95 -3.89
CA LEU A 18 -3.29 -57.33 -5.06
C LEU A 18 -4.41 -58.24 -5.55
N CYS A 19 -5.66 -57.85 -5.30
CA CYS A 19 -6.84 -58.55 -5.83
C CYS A 19 -6.93 -58.40 -7.37
N LEU A 20 -6.41 -59.37 -8.11
CA LEU A 20 -6.85 -59.67 -9.47
C LEU A 20 -7.93 -60.76 -9.37
N CYS A 21 -9.15 -60.42 -9.80
CA CYS A 21 -10.30 -61.32 -9.74
C CYS A 21 -10.08 -62.57 -10.62
N GLY A 22 -9.97 -63.73 -9.97
CA GLY A 22 -10.15 -65.06 -10.55
C GLY A 22 -11.05 -65.88 -9.62
N CYS A 23 -12.13 -66.47 -10.16
CA CYS A 23 -13.18 -67.13 -9.39
C CYS A 23 -12.77 -68.50 -8.80
N ASN A 24 -13.44 -68.83 -7.68
CA ASN A 24 -13.53 -70.09 -6.92
C ASN A 24 -12.35 -70.51 -6.04
N ASN A 25 -12.44 -70.20 -4.73
CA ASN A 25 -12.54 -71.18 -3.64
C ASN A 25 -12.44 -70.48 -2.27
N LYS A 26 -13.29 -70.90 -1.32
CA LYS A 26 -13.27 -70.65 0.14
C LYS A 26 -12.60 -69.33 0.57
N ASN A 27 -13.42 -68.33 0.93
CA ASN A 27 -13.00 -67.12 1.65
C ASN A 27 -12.30 -67.53 2.97
N THR A 28 -10.98 -67.74 2.89
CA THR A 28 -10.10 -67.80 4.05
C THR A 28 -9.76 -66.35 4.31
N GLU A 29 -10.29 -65.79 5.40
CA GLU A 29 -9.83 -64.49 5.85
C GLU A 29 -8.31 -64.60 6.12
N PRO A 30 -7.51 -63.61 5.70
CA PRO A 30 -6.07 -63.64 5.93
C PRO A 30 -5.75 -63.87 7.42
N GLU A 31 -4.75 -64.70 7.72
CA GLU A 31 -4.28 -64.90 9.09
C GLU A 31 -3.64 -63.60 9.63
N GLY A 32 -3.80 -63.33 10.93
CA GLY A 32 -3.26 -62.14 11.61
C GLY A 32 -4.30 -61.17 12.17
N ILE A 33 -3.82 -60.20 12.95
CA ILE A 33 -4.65 -59.15 13.54
C ILE A 33 -4.98 -58.10 12.48
N LYS A 34 -6.28 -57.89 12.24
CA LYS A 34 -6.77 -56.95 11.25
C LYS A 34 -6.79 -55.52 11.79
N VAL A 35 -6.16 -54.62 11.05
CA VAL A 35 -6.25 -53.16 11.24
C VAL A 35 -6.96 -52.54 10.04
N VAL A 36 -7.98 -51.74 10.31
CA VAL A 36 -8.73 -50.99 9.31
C VAL A 36 -8.42 -49.50 9.45
N TYR A 37 -8.05 -48.86 8.35
CA TYR A 37 -7.80 -47.42 8.28
C TYR A 37 -8.94 -46.77 7.49
N GLU A 38 -9.87 -46.18 8.21
CA GLU A 38 -11.00 -45.42 7.67
C GLU A 38 -10.52 -44.05 7.19
N LEU A 39 -10.57 -43.82 5.87
CA LEU A 39 -10.00 -42.62 5.24
C LEU A 39 -10.82 -41.35 5.50
N ASN A 40 -12.07 -41.45 5.96
CA ASN A 40 -12.96 -40.32 6.26
C ASN A 40 -12.99 -39.24 5.17
N GLY A 41 -13.21 -39.70 3.93
CA GLY A 41 -13.27 -38.85 2.73
C GLY A 41 -11.90 -38.58 2.08
N GLY A 42 -10.81 -39.14 2.60
CA GLY A 42 -9.52 -39.19 1.92
C GLY A 42 -9.46 -40.25 0.82
N VAL A 43 -8.40 -40.17 0.02
CA VAL A 43 -8.10 -41.06 -1.10
C VAL A 43 -6.70 -41.62 -0.93
N PHE A 44 -6.55 -42.92 -1.11
CA PHE A 44 -5.28 -43.62 -1.10
C PHE A 44 -5.13 -44.43 -2.39
N GLN A 45 -4.08 -44.16 -3.19
CA GLN A 45 -3.84 -44.85 -4.47
C GLN A 45 -5.07 -44.89 -5.39
N ASN A 46 -5.78 -43.76 -5.53
CA ASN A 46 -7.04 -43.62 -6.27
C ASN A 46 -8.23 -44.44 -5.72
N CYS A 47 -8.13 -44.95 -4.48
CA CYS A 47 -9.18 -45.67 -3.79
C CYS A 47 -9.73 -44.84 -2.62
N THR A 48 -11.05 -44.84 -2.46
CA THR A 48 -11.77 -44.19 -1.35
C THR A 48 -12.19 -45.18 -0.25
N LEU A 49 -12.00 -46.48 -0.49
CA LEU A 49 -12.35 -47.51 0.48
C LEU A 49 -11.33 -47.56 1.63
N PRO A 50 -11.73 -48.06 2.81
CA PRO A 50 -10.82 -48.22 3.94
C PRO A 50 -9.66 -49.15 3.60
N ILE A 51 -8.46 -48.81 4.05
CA ILE A 51 -7.29 -49.67 3.88
C ILE A 51 -7.37 -50.77 4.94
N LYS A 52 -7.31 -52.03 4.52
CA LYS A 52 -7.32 -53.18 5.43
C LYS A 52 -5.95 -53.84 5.40
N GLN A 53 -5.33 -53.97 6.57
CA GLN A 53 -4.03 -54.58 6.70
C GLN A 53 -4.03 -55.61 7.83
N TYR A 54 -3.36 -56.74 7.60
CA TYR A 54 -3.24 -57.82 8.58
C TYR A 54 -1.81 -57.86 9.09
N TYR A 55 -1.66 -57.94 10.41
CA TYR A 55 -0.39 -57.96 11.09
C TYR A 55 -0.22 -59.26 11.87
N GLU A 56 0.93 -59.89 11.70
CA GLU A 56 1.35 -61.02 12.53
C GLU A 56 2.38 -60.54 13.56
N PHE A 57 2.24 -61.03 14.78
CA PHE A 57 3.10 -60.69 15.90
C PHE A 57 3.55 -61.97 16.60
N ASP A 58 4.82 -62.02 16.99
CA ASP A 58 5.32 -63.08 17.85
C ASP A 58 4.67 -62.95 19.24
N SER A 59 4.46 -64.08 19.92
CA SER A 59 3.70 -64.18 21.18
C SER A 59 4.13 -63.22 22.28
N ASP A 60 5.39 -62.80 22.28
CA ASP A 60 6.01 -61.93 23.30
C ASP A 60 6.43 -60.55 22.76
N SER A 61 6.02 -60.20 21.54
CA SER A 61 6.38 -58.93 20.91
C SER A 61 5.34 -57.84 21.15
N LYS A 62 5.78 -56.58 21.19
CA LYS A 62 4.87 -55.43 21.21
C LYS A 62 4.09 -55.36 19.90
N ARG A 63 2.78 -55.14 19.98
CA ARG A 63 1.90 -55.10 18.79
C ARG A 63 1.84 -53.72 18.13
N LEU A 64 3.01 -53.15 17.82
CA LEU A 64 3.11 -51.84 17.17
C LEU A 64 2.88 -51.97 15.66
N ILE A 65 2.16 -51.00 15.10
CA ILE A 65 1.86 -50.91 13.66
C ILE A 65 2.47 -49.66 13.03
N LYS A 66 2.45 -49.57 11.70
CA LYS A 66 2.91 -48.39 10.96
C LYS A 66 1.76 -47.81 10.14
N SER A 67 1.82 -46.50 9.92
CA SER A 67 0.80 -45.81 9.13
C SER A 67 0.84 -46.25 7.66
N PRO A 68 -0.29 -46.20 6.93
CA PRO A 68 -0.36 -46.64 5.53
C PRO A 68 0.63 -45.92 4.61
N GLU A 69 0.95 -44.66 4.92
CA GLU A 69 1.88 -43.81 4.17
C GLU A 69 3.31 -44.34 4.25
N ILE A 70 3.72 -44.81 5.44
CA ILE A 70 5.07 -45.37 5.65
C ILE A 70 5.20 -46.70 4.91
N LEU A 71 4.16 -47.53 5.00
CA LEU A 71 4.16 -48.89 4.46
C LEU A 71 4.19 -48.89 2.93
N SER A 72 3.40 -48.03 2.32
CA SER A 72 3.26 -47.93 0.87
C SER A 72 4.15 -46.87 0.22
N LYS A 73 4.84 -46.06 1.05
CA LYS A 73 5.59 -44.88 0.62
C LYS A 73 4.75 -43.92 -0.25
N THR A 74 3.44 -43.90 -0.03
CA THR A 74 2.45 -43.11 -0.78
C THR A 74 1.57 -42.34 0.19
N SER A 75 1.41 -41.04 -0.01
CA SER A 75 0.54 -40.22 0.84
C SER A 75 -0.94 -40.51 0.62
N ILE A 76 -1.73 -40.36 1.67
CA ILE A 76 -3.19 -40.26 1.60
C ILE A 76 -3.53 -38.79 1.37
N LEU A 77 -4.47 -38.52 0.47
CA LEU A 77 -4.80 -37.16 0.03
C LEU A 77 -6.28 -36.88 0.21
N LYS A 78 -6.61 -35.65 0.60
CA LYS A 78 -7.98 -35.12 0.56
C LYS A 78 -7.89 -33.68 0.07
N SER A 79 -8.57 -33.37 -1.03
CA SER A 79 -8.42 -32.05 -1.68
C SER A 79 -8.88 -30.93 -0.75
N GLY A 80 -8.00 -29.96 -0.47
CA GLY A 80 -8.25 -28.85 0.45
C GLY A 80 -8.19 -29.23 1.92
N TYR A 81 -7.51 -30.34 2.26
CA TYR A 81 -7.29 -30.75 3.64
C TYR A 81 -5.91 -31.36 3.83
N THR A 82 -5.34 -31.13 5.01
CA THR A 82 -4.13 -31.78 5.50
C THR A 82 -4.49 -32.88 6.51
N LEU A 83 -3.82 -34.04 6.43
CA LEU A 83 -4.04 -35.14 7.39
C LEU A 83 -3.42 -34.75 8.74
N GLU A 84 -4.25 -34.57 9.76
CA GLU A 84 -3.82 -34.24 11.12
C GLU A 84 -3.30 -35.49 11.86
N GLY A 85 -3.92 -36.64 11.59
CA GLY A 85 -3.52 -37.93 12.14
C GLY A 85 -4.61 -38.99 12.13
N TRP A 86 -4.37 -40.05 12.90
CA TRP A 86 -5.25 -41.22 13.03
C TRP A 86 -5.79 -41.32 14.45
N TYR A 87 -7.06 -41.67 14.59
CA TYR A 87 -7.76 -41.72 15.89
C TYR A 87 -8.43 -43.07 16.12
N LYS A 88 -8.56 -43.46 17.38
CA LYS A 88 -9.16 -44.74 17.81
C LYS A 88 -10.69 -44.74 17.70
N ASP A 89 -11.31 -43.56 17.56
CA ASP A 89 -12.76 -43.37 17.54
C ASP A 89 -13.19 -42.39 16.44
N PRO A 90 -14.42 -42.52 15.91
CA PRO A 90 -14.92 -41.67 14.82
C PRO A 90 -15.20 -40.22 15.25
N ASN A 91 -15.25 -39.92 16.56
CA ASN A 91 -15.38 -38.54 17.06
C ASN A 91 -14.01 -37.85 17.23
N PHE A 92 -12.92 -38.52 16.85
CA PHE A 92 -11.56 -38.00 16.92
C PHE A 92 -11.12 -37.59 18.34
N THR A 93 -11.53 -38.37 19.35
CA THR A 93 -11.25 -38.10 20.76
C THR A 93 -9.86 -38.60 21.17
N TYR A 94 -9.48 -39.79 20.71
CA TYR A 94 -8.26 -40.48 21.14
C TYR A 94 -7.29 -40.68 19.99
N LYS A 95 -6.26 -39.83 19.90
CA LYS A 95 -5.21 -39.93 18.87
C LYS A 95 -4.40 -41.21 19.02
N TRP A 96 -4.09 -41.87 17.91
CA TRP A 96 -3.23 -43.05 17.83
C TRP A 96 -1.76 -42.64 17.75
N ASP A 97 -0.93 -43.20 18.64
CA ASP A 97 0.52 -43.03 18.62
C ASP A 97 1.19 -44.30 18.08
N PHE A 98 1.63 -44.27 16.81
CA PHE A 98 2.25 -45.42 16.14
C PHE A 98 3.54 -45.94 16.80
N GLU A 99 4.16 -45.18 17.71
CA GLU A 99 5.38 -45.61 18.42
C GLU A 99 5.10 -46.18 19.82
N LYS A 100 3.87 -46.00 20.35
CA LYS A 100 3.53 -46.40 21.72
C LYS A 100 2.31 -47.30 21.83
N ASP A 101 1.29 -47.06 21.02
CA ASP A 101 0.04 -47.79 21.10
C ASP A 101 0.16 -49.18 20.46
N GLU A 102 -0.32 -50.20 21.19
CA GLU A 102 -0.35 -51.59 20.73
C GLU A 102 -1.76 -51.96 20.25
N VAL A 103 -1.83 -52.66 19.11
CA VAL A 103 -3.11 -53.11 18.55
C VAL A 103 -3.73 -54.21 19.43
N PRO A 104 -5.03 -54.16 19.73
CA PRO A 104 -5.73 -55.24 20.45
C PRO A 104 -5.77 -56.56 19.66
N PHE A 105 -5.94 -57.69 20.35
CA PHE A 105 -5.95 -59.01 19.71
C PHE A 105 -7.14 -59.18 18.74
N GLU A 106 -8.25 -58.54 19.05
CA GLU A 106 -9.47 -58.49 18.26
C GLU A 106 -9.39 -57.56 17.03
N GLY A 107 -8.28 -56.83 16.86
CA GLY A 107 -8.09 -55.84 15.80
C GLY A 107 -8.43 -54.41 16.23
N LEU A 108 -8.29 -53.49 15.28
CA LEU A 108 -8.49 -52.05 15.50
C LEU A 108 -8.97 -51.35 14.24
N THR A 109 -9.85 -50.36 14.39
CA THR A 109 -10.15 -49.39 13.35
C THR A 109 -9.58 -48.03 13.74
N LEU A 110 -8.83 -47.43 12.83
CA LEU A 110 -8.29 -46.08 12.95
C LEU A 110 -8.98 -45.15 11.96
N TYR A 111 -9.32 -43.95 12.41
CA TYR A 111 -10.08 -42.94 11.68
C TYR A 111 -9.18 -41.76 11.34
N ALA A 112 -9.02 -41.46 10.05
CA ALA A 112 -8.26 -40.30 9.60
C ALA A 112 -8.98 -39.01 10.01
N LYS A 113 -8.28 -38.09 10.67
CA LYS A 113 -8.73 -36.73 10.94
C LYS A 113 -8.05 -35.77 9.98
N TRP A 114 -8.83 -34.88 9.40
CA TRP A 114 -8.41 -33.95 8.37
C TRP A 114 -8.65 -32.52 8.86
N ASP A 115 -7.63 -31.68 8.78
CA ASP A 115 -7.74 -30.24 9.00
C ASP A 115 -7.94 -29.57 7.64
N LYS A 116 -8.93 -28.68 7.53
CA LYS A 116 -9.22 -27.97 6.29
C LYS A 116 -8.09 -27.00 5.98
N ASP A 117 -7.64 -26.97 4.73
CA ASP A 117 -6.69 -25.97 4.26
C ASP A 117 -7.46 -24.65 4.05
N VAL A 118 -7.47 -23.81 5.08
CA VAL A 118 -8.19 -22.53 5.08
C VAL A 118 -7.32 -21.43 4.45
N LYS A 119 -7.94 -20.60 3.60
CA LYS A 119 -7.29 -19.46 2.96
C LYS A 119 -7.74 -18.13 3.53
N TYR A 120 -6.77 -17.30 3.87
CA TYR A 120 -6.99 -15.93 4.29
C TYR A 120 -6.45 -14.97 3.24
N SER A 121 -7.12 -13.85 3.00
CA SER A 121 -6.66 -12.87 2.03
C SER A 121 -7.08 -11.45 2.36
N TYR A 122 -6.37 -10.49 1.78
CA TYR A 122 -6.83 -9.11 1.65
C TYR A 122 -7.20 -8.84 0.20
N ASN A 123 -8.32 -8.13 0.02
CA ASN A 123 -8.72 -7.54 -1.26
C ASN A 123 -8.48 -6.02 -1.18
N VAL A 124 -7.81 -5.47 -2.19
CA VAL A 124 -7.74 -4.01 -2.39
C VAL A 124 -8.86 -3.63 -3.34
N CYS A 125 -9.79 -2.79 -2.90
CA CYS A 125 -11.01 -2.51 -3.65
C CYS A 125 -11.50 -1.06 -3.53
N TYR A 126 -12.51 -0.69 -4.30
CA TYR A 126 -13.22 0.59 -4.19
C TYR A 126 -14.65 0.45 -4.70
N TYR A 127 -15.52 1.41 -4.36
CA TYR A 127 -16.84 1.55 -4.99
C TYR A 127 -16.79 2.51 -6.18
N ASN A 128 -17.27 2.06 -7.34
CA ASN A 128 -17.40 2.93 -8.52
C ASN A 128 -18.58 3.90 -8.39
N ASP A 129 -18.77 4.76 -9.39
CA ASP A 129 -19.84 5.78 -9.39
C ASP A 129 -21.26 5.18 -9.39
N ASN A 130 -21.40 3.90 -9.76
CA ASN A 130 -22.65 3.14 -9.69
C ASN A 130 -22.83 2.39 -8.34
N ASN A 131 -21.94 2.64 -7.37
CA ASN A 131 -21.90 1.96 -6.07
C ASN A 131 -21.64 0.44 -6.18
N GLU A 132 -20.92 0.01 -7.20
CA GLU A 132 -20.52 -1.38 -7.40
C GLU A 132 -19.11 -1.61 -6.85
N LEU A 133 -18.90 -2.74 -6.16
CA LEU A 133 -17.60 -3.14 -5.63
C LEU A 133 -16.66 -3.55 -6.78
N VAL A 134 -15.50 -2.90 -6.87
CA VAL A 134 -14.44 -3.24 -7.81
C VAL A 134 -13.21 -3.70 -7.04
N ILE A 135 -12.77 -4.94 -7.28
CA ILE A 135 -11.54 -5.50 -6.70
C ILE A 135 -10.38 -5.23 -7.66
N LEU A 136 -9.38 -4.49 -7.18
CA LEU A 136 -8.16 -4.13 -7.91
C LEU A 136 -7.11 -5.24 -7.85
N GLY A 137 -7.15 -6.03 -6.78
CA GLY A 137 -6.28 -7.17 -6.58
C GLY A 137 -6.56 -7.88 -5.26
N THR A 138 -6.10 -9.13 -5.17
CA THR A 138 -6.23 -10.00 -4.00
C THR A 138 -4.89 -10.67 -3.72
N TYR A 139 -4.56 -10.84 -2.44
CA TYR A 139 -3.43 -11.67 -2.06
C TYR A 139 -3.66 -12.47 -0.78
N GLU A 140 -3.11 -13.68 -0.75
CA GLU A 140 -3.20 -14.58 0.39
C GLU A 140 -2.24 -14.17 1.52
N VAL A 141 -2.67 -14.37 2.76
CA VAL A 141 -1.95 -14.08 4.01
C VAL A 141 -2.13 -15.21 5.03
N LYS A 142 -1.38 -15.16 6.13
CA LYS A 142 -1.60 -16.00 7.32
C LYS A 142 -2.45 -15.28 8.36
N GLU A 143 -3.00 -16.06 9.28
CA GLU A 143 -3.62 -15.50 10.48
C GLU A 143 -2.62 -14.63 11.24
N GLY A 144 -3.07 -13.46 11.70
CA GLY A 144 -2.25 -12.52 12.43
C GLY A 144 -1.46 -11.53 11.54
N GLU A 145 -1.45 -11.70 10.22
CA GLU A 145 -0.76 -10.78 9.30
C GLU A 145 -1.55 -9.48 9.07
N VAL A 146 -0.81 -8.38 8.99
CA VAL A 146 -1.35 -7.04 8.71
C VAL A 146 -1.51 -6.82 7.21
N PHE A 147 -2.34 -5.85 6.83
CA PHE A 147 -2.50 -5.44 5.45
C PHE A 147 -1.30 -4.61 4.96
N GLU A 148 -0.75 -4.95 3.80
CA GLU A 148 0.21 -4.13 3.05
C GLU A 148 -0.07 -4.16 1.55
N ASP A 149 -0.13 -3.01 0.89
CA ASP A 149 -0.27 -2.92 -0.58
C ASP A 149 1.08 -2.91 -1.31
N TRP A 150 1.96 -3.87 -0.97
CA TRP A 150 3.29 -3.97 -1.57
C TRP A 150 3.27 -4.25 -3.09
N ARG A 151 2.14 -4.77 -3.61
CA ARG A 151 1.91 -5.00 -5.04
C ARG A 151 1.44 -3.75 -5.78
N GLY A 152 1.12 -2.66 -5.07
CA GLY A 152 0.67 -1.41 -5.66
C GLY A 152 -0.69 -1.51 -6.35
N PHE A 153 -1.60 -2.35 -5.85
CA PHE A 153 -2.92 -2.55 -6.43
C PHE A 153 -3.76 -1.28 -6.43
N ALA A 154 -3.62 -0.42 -5.42
CA ALA A 154 -4.29 0.88 -5.38
C ALA A 154 -3.97 1.73 -6.61
N GLY A 155 -2.76 1.61 -7.18
CA GLY A 155 -2.35 2.34 -8.39
C GLY A 155 -2.99 1.87 -9.70
N ASN A 156 -3.76 0.77 -9.70
CA ASN A 156 -4.32 0.20 -10.93
C ASN A 156 -5.51 1.02 -11.50
N ARG A 157 -6.11 1.92 -10.70
CA ARG A 157 -7.21 2.78 -11.16
C ARG A 157 -6.68 3.96 -11.99
N LYS A 158 -6.83 3.88 -13.32
CA LYS A 158 -6.33 4.91 -14.25
C LYS A 158 -7.00 6.27 -14.03
N ASN A 159 -6.21 7.35 -14.12
CA ASN A 159 -6.63 8.74 -13.93
C ASN A 159 -7.10 9.08 -12.51
N TYR A 160 -6.69 8.29 -11.51
CA TYR A 160 -6.94 8.59 -10.11
C TYR A 160 -5.67 8.42 -9.30
N THR A 161 -5.52 9.24 -8.26
CA THR A 161 -4.46 9.10 -7.26
C THR A 161 -5.04 8.45 -6.01
N PRO A 162 -4.50 7.32 -5.54
CA PRO A 162 -4.87 6.74 -4.24
C PRO A 162 -4.57 7.73 -3.11
N LEU A 163 -5.55 8.03 -2.26
CA LEU A 163 -5.40 8.97 -1.17
C LEU A 163 -5.11 8.26 0.16
N LYS A 164 -5.96 7.29 0.53
CA LYS A 164 -5.83 6.53 1.77
C LYS A 164 -6.63 5.23 1.70
N TYR A 165 -6.31 4.32 2.60
CA TYR A 165 -7.08 3.09 2.81
C TYR A 165 -8.14 3.30 3.89
N VAL A 166 -9.32 2.70 3.72
CA VAL A 166 -10.44 2.75 4.65
C VAL A 166 -11.09 1.38 4.82
N ASP A 167 -11.77 1.18 5.94
CA ASP A 167 -12.60 0.00 6.19
C ASP A 167 -13.95 0.07 5.45
N GLU A 168 -14.78 -0.97 5.57
CA GLU A 168 -16.11 -1.03 4.95
C GLU A 168 -17.08 0.07 5.45
N SER A 169 -16.82 0.62 6.65
CA SER A 169 -17.60 1.72 7.21
C SER A 169 -17.07 3.11 6.79
N GLY A 170 -15.96 3.17 6.03
CA GLY A 170 -15.31 4.39 5.61
C GLY A 170 -14.37 5.02 6.65
N ASN A 171 -14.07 4.32 7.74
CA ASN A 171 -13.05 4.80 8.70
C ASN A 171 -11.65 4.57 8.13
N VAL A 172 -10.70 5.44 8.47
CA VAL A 172 -9.29 5.26 8.08
C VAL A 172 -8.82 3.88 8.54
N TRP A 173 -8.16 3.15 7.63
CA TRP A 173 -7.67 1.81 7.89
C TRP A 173 -6.72 1.81 9.10
N ASP A 174 -6.89 0.82 9.97
CA ASP A 174 -6.00 0.58 11.10
C ASP A 174 -4.83 -0.31 10.63
N ASP A 175 -3.65 0.28 10.45
CA ASP A 175 -2.43 -0.43 10.04
C ASP A 175 -2.01 -1.53 11.03
N SER A 176 -2.54 -1.50 12.26
CA SER A 176 -2.30 -2.54 13.26
C SER A 176 -3.33 -3.69 13.22
N PHE A 177 -4.37 -3.56 12.38
CA PHE A 177 -5.36 -4.61 12.17
C PHE A 177 -4.67 -5.89 11.68
N LYS A 178 -4.95 -6.99 12.37
CA LYS A 178 -4.43 -8.31 12.04
C LYS A 178 -5.55 -9.17 11.49
N HIS A 179 -5.24 -9.91 10.43
CA HIS A 179 -6.20 -10.82 9.83
C HIS A 179 -6.65 -11.85 10.89
N PRO A 180 -7.96 -11.97 11.19
CA PRO A 180 -8.45 -12.74 12.34
C PRO A 180 -8.36 -14.26 12.13
N GLY A 181 -8.20 -14.70 10.88
CA GLY A 181 -8.21 -16.11 10.54
C GLY A 181 -9.61 -16.73 10.70
N GLY A 182 -9.66 -18.03 10.98
CA GLY A 182 -10.88 -18.77 11.31
C GLY A 182 -10.97 -20.16 10.69
N ASP A 183 -12.08 -20.85 10.91
CA ASP A 183 -12.28 -22.22 10.41
C ASP A 183 -12.68 -22.28 8.91
N THR A 184 -12.86 -21.13 8.27
CA THR A 184 -13.30 -20.99 6.88
C THR A 184 -12.54 -19.92 6.14
N ASP A 185 -12.51 -20.04 4.81
CA ASP A 185 -11.88 -19.04 3.96
C ASP A 185 -12.46 -17.66 4.26
N LEU A 186 -11.59 -16.68 4.45
CA LEU A 186 -11.97 -15.32 4.82
C LEU A 186 -11.12 -14.32 4.04
N ALA A 187 -11.80 -13.43 3.33
CA ALA A 187 -11.18 -12.30 2.66
C ALA A 187 -11.63 -11.02 3.36
N ILE A 188 -10.68 -10.16 3.70
CA ILE A 188 -10.94 -8.83 4.26
C ILE A 188 -10.81 -7.80 3.13
N ASN A 189 -11.86 -7.00 2.95
CA ASN A 189 -11.87 -5.92 1.97
C ASN A 189 -11.26 -4.66 2.58
N VAL A 190 -10.22 -4.15 1.93
CA VAL A 190 -9.58 -2.88 2.25
C VAL A 190 -9.89 -1.92 1.11
N PHE A 191 -10.60 -0.84 1.43
CA PHE A 191 -11.09 0.10 0.45
C PHE A 191 -10.08 1.21 0.22
N VAL A 192 -9.95 1.68 -1.01
CA VAL A 192 -9.09 2.80 -1.39
C VAL A 192 -9.96 4.01 -1.69
N GLU A 193 -9.73 5.10 -0.97
CA GLU A 193 -10.29 6.40 -1.31
C GLU A 193 -9.39 7.08 -2.36
N TYR A 194 -10.00 7.71 -3.36
CA TYR A 194 -9.30 8.24 -4.52
C TYR A 194 -9.56 9.73 -4.73
N ILE A 195 -8.57 10.41 -5.29
CA ILE A 195 -8.71 11.72 -5.91
C ILE A 195 -8.74 11.53 -7.42
N GLU A 196 -9.71 12.15 -8.09
CA GLU A 196 -9.74 12.17 -9.56
C GLU A 196 -8.62 13.06 -10.11
N GLY A 197 -7.82 12.50 -11.02
CA GLY A 197 -6.64 13.08 -11.65
C GLY A 197 -5.34 12.45 -11.16
N ASP A 198 -4.24 12.84 -11.79
CA ASP A 198 -2.88 12.43 -11.43
C ASP A 198 -2.21 13.55 -10.63
N TYR A 199 -1.98 13.32 -9.33
CA TYR A 199 -1.38 14.25 -8.38
C TYR A 199 -0.19 13.63 -7.66
N GLU A 200 0.81 14.46 -7.39
CA GLU A 200 1.75 14.21 -6.32
C GLU A 200 1.08 14.57 -4.98
N LEU A 201 0.98 13.58 -4.09
CA LEU A 201 0.61 13.83 -2.70
C LEU A 201 1.82 14.42 -1.96
N VAL A 202 1.62 15.59 -1.34
CA VAL A 202 2.71 16.34 -0.71
C VAL A 202 2.37 16.57 0.76
N SER A 203 3.25 16.07 1.63
CA SER A 203 3.16 16.17 3.08
C SER A 203 4.41 16.76 3.74
N THR A 204 5.45 17.06 2.95
CA THR A 204 6.72 17.59 3.47
C THR A 204 7.32 18.65 2.56
N ALA A 205 8.19 19.49 3.12
CA ALA A 205 8.98 20.46 2.37
C ALA A 205 9.79 19.83 1.23
N LYS A 206 10.36 18.64 1.47
CA LYS A 206 11.15 17.92 0.48
C LYS A 206 10.29 17.45 -0.70
N GLU A 207 9.12 16.89 -0.41
CA GLU A 207 8.15 16.48 -1.44
C GLU A 207 7.69 17.69 -2.26
N LEU A 208 7.37 18.81 -1.61
CA LEU A 208 6.95 20.04 -2.30
C LEU A 208 8.02 20.53 -3.29
N LYS A 209 9.29 20.56 -2.86
CA LYS A 209 10.42 20.96 -3.71
C LYS A 209 10.59 20.04 -4.93
N ASN A 210 10.34 18.74 -4.78
CA ASN A 210 10.40 17.75 -5.85
C ASN A 210 9.18 17.81 -6.78
N ALA A 211 8.02 18.25 -6.27
CA ALA A 211 6.75 18.27 -6.98
C ALA A 211 6.53 19.54 -7.83
N ARG A 212 7.46 20.50 -7.86
CA ARG A 212 7.31 21.82 -8.52
C ARG A 212 6.82 21.80 -9.96
N THR A 213 7.00 20.69 -10.68
CA THR A 213 6.59 20.52 -12.08
C THR A 213 5.43 19.54 -12.27
N LYS A 214 4.81 19.07 -11.17
CA LYS A 214 3.72 18.10 -11.15
C LYS A 214 2.42 18.78 -10.75
N ASN A 215 1.29 18.08 -10.90
CA ASN A 215 0.09 18.47 -10.15
C ASN A 215 0.33 18.17 -8.67
N ILE A 216 -0.07 19.06 -7.77
CA ILE A 216 0.19 18.96 -6.34
C ILE A 216 -1.13 18.86 -5.59
N TYR A 217 -1.19 17.94 -4.62
CA TYR A 217 -2.26 17.82 -3.65
C TYR A 217 -1.66 17.83 -2.24
N LEU A 218 -1.89 18.90 -1.48
CA LEU A 218 -1.34 19.03 -0.13
C LEU A 218 -2.12 18.16 0.87
N LEU A 219 -1.40 17.48 1.76
CA LEU A 219 -1.96 16.64 2.82
C LEU A 219 -1.85 17.26 4.22
N ASN A 220 -1.00 18.27 4.40
CA ASN A 220 -0.77 18.95 5.66
C ASN A 220 -0.16 20.34 5.45
N ASP A 221 -0.02 21.08 6.55
CA ASP A 221 0.78 22.30 6.58
C ASP A 221 2.27 21.98 6.38
N ILE A 222 2.96 22.82 5.61
CA ILE A 222 4.36 22.67 5.25
C ILE A 222 5.16 23.88 5.73
N ASP A 223 6.14 23.64 6.60
CA ASP A 223 7.16 24.62 6.97
C ASP A 223 8.40 24.42 6.08
N LEU A 224 8.84 25.49 5.41
CA LEU A 224 10.01 25.48 4.54
C LEU A 224 11.29 25.96 5.24
N GLU A 225 11.24 26.20 6.55
CA GLU A 225 12.39 26.44 7.43
C GLU A 225 13.26 27.64 7.01
N GLY A 226 12.64 28.66 6.41
CA GLY A 226 13.30 29.88 5.94
C GLY A 226 14.10 29.72 4.65
N GLU A 227 13.96 28.58 3.96
CA GLU A 227 14.65 28.34 2.70
C GLU A 227 14.14 29.23 1.55
N VAL A 228 14.99 29.44 0.55
CA VAL A 228 14.58 30.10 -0.70
C VAL A 228 13.73 29.14 -1.53
N PHE A 229 12.50 29.54 -1.85
CA PHE A 229 11.56 28.73 -2.60
C PHE A 229 10.65 29.56 -3.52
N SER A 230 10.51 29.09 -4.75
CA SER A 230 9.50 29.53 -5.71
C SER A 230 9.30 28.45 -6.78
N PHE A 231 8.22 28.56 -7.55
CA PHE A 231 7.93 27.68 -8.70
C PHE A 231 8.54 28.19 -10.00
N SER A 232 8.99 29.45 -10.08
CA SER A 232 9.49 30.15 -11.28
C SER A 232 8.49 30.30 -12.45
N SER A 233 7.77 29.25 -12.79
CA SER A 233 6.60 29.22 -13.67
C SER A 233 5.79 27.96 -13.36
N TYR A 234 4.48 28.00 -13.57
CA TYR A 234 3.62 26.85 -13.25
C TYR A 234 2.54 26.66 -14.31
N ASN A 235 2.36 25.40 -14.71
CA ASN A 235 1.43 24.97 -15.78
C ASN A 235 0.71 23.67 -15.40
N LYS A 236 0.38 23.57 -14.12
CA LYS A 236 -0.17 22.38 -13.46
C LYS A 236 -1.28 22.80 -12.50
N ILE A 237 -1.90 21.80 -11.88
CA ILE A 237 -2.90 21.99 -10.85
C ILE A 237 -2.20 21.98 -9.48
N PHE A 238 -2.53 22.93 -8.62
CA PHE A 238 -2.09 23.01 -7.23
C PHE A 238 -3.34 23.06 -6.36
N LYS A 239 -3.62 21.97 -5.64
CA LYS A 239 -4.69 21.87 -4.65
C LYS A 239 -4.09 21.98 -3.26
N GLY A 240 -4.29 23.12 -2.61
CA GLY A 240 -3.83 23.35 -1.25
C GLY A 240 -4.69 22.71 -0.17
N ASN A 241 -5.95 22.38 -0.48
CA ASN A 241 -6.89 21.73 0.43
C ASN A 241 -7.08 22.45 1.78
N GLY A 242 -6.87 23.77 1.80
CA GLY A 242 -6.93 24.63 2.99
C GLY A 242 -5.65 24.66 3.83
N TYR A 243 -4.61 23.91 3.45
CA TYR A 243 -3.35 23.86 4.17
C TYR A 243 -2.45 25.05 3.88
N LYS A 244 -1.47 25.22 4.77
CA LYS A 244 -0.50 26.31 4.76
C LYS A 244 0.85 25.88 4.19
N ILE A 245 1.50 26.77 3.45
CA ILE A 245 2.93 26.70 3.18
C ILE A 245 3.56 27.95 3.79
N LYS A 246 4.49 27.76 4.71
CA LYS A 246 5.02 28.86 5.53
C LYS A 246 6.53 28.92 5.62
N ASN A 247 7.00 30.09 6.09
CA ASN A 247 8.38 30.33 6.48
C ASN A 247 9.35 30.04 5.34
N PHE A 248 9.29 30.86 4.29
CA PHE A 248 10.20 30.75 3.15
C PHE A 248 10.49 32.10 2.51
N LYS A 249 11.56 32.12 1.72
CA LYS A 249 12.04 33.32 1.06
C LYS A 249 11.80 33.25 -0.45
N VAL A 250 11.30 34.33 -1.03
CA VAL A 250 11.26 34.52 -2.47
C VAL A 250 12.37 35.47 -2.86
N SER A 251 13.36 34.97 -3.59
CA SER A 251 14.51 35.77 -4.01
C SER A 251 14.19 36.61 -5.26
N VAL A 252 14.45 37.91 -5.20
CA VAL A 252 14.22 38.88 -6.28
C VAL A 252 15.56 39.50 -6.69
N ILE A 253 16.24 38.86 -7.65
CA ILE A 253 17.62 39.20 -8.04
C ILE A 253 17.68 39.98 -9.35
N GLY A 254 18.06 41.25 -9.27
CA GLY A 254 18.22 42.14 -10.43
C GLY A 254 19.63 42.17 -10.99
N ASN A 255 19.82 41.69 -12.22
CA ASN A 255 21.08 41.66 -12.96
C ASN A 255 20.85 41.98 -14.46
N LYS A 256 21.93 42.03 -15.25
CA LYS A 256 21.88 42.37 -16.69
C LYS A 256 20.92 41.50 -17.53
N THR A 257 20.63 40.28 -17.09
CA THR A 257 19.80 39.31 -17.82
C THR A 257 18.41 39.09 -17.23
N SER A 258 18.14 39.59 -16.01
CA SER A 258 16.85 39.37 -15.33
C SER A 258 15.83 40.50 -15.51
N GLY A 259 16.27 41.67 -16.00
CA GLY A 259 15.35 42.77 -16.30
C GLY A 259 14.53 42.48 -17.56
N VAL A 260 13.20 42.54 -17.43
CA VAL A 260 12.26 42.45 -18.55
C VAL A 260 11.67 43.83 -18.84
N ASP A 261 11.05 44.01 -20.00
CA ASP A 261 10.30 45.24 -20.29
C ASP A 261 9.15 45.40 -19.27
N ASP A 262 8.98 46.61 -18.75
CA ASP A 262 7.83 46.90 -17.90
C ASP A 262 6.53 46.75 -18.67
N HIS A 263 5.51 46.20 -18.01
CA HIS A 263 4.23 45.92 -18.65
C HIS A 263 3.42 47.19 -18.98
N LEU A 264 3.73 48.31 -18.32
CA LEU A 264 3.11 49.61 -18.59
C LEU A 264 3.97 50.51 -19.48
N ASP A 265 5.30 50.37 -19.43
CA ASP A 265 6.25 51.17 -20.20
C ASP A 265 7.43 50.31 -20.71
N SER A 266 7.35 49.87 -21.96
CA SER A 266 8.38 49.02 -22.55
C SER A 266 9.76 49.68 -22.71
N SER A 267 9.89 50.99 -22.44
CA SER A 267 11.17 51.70 -22.47
C SER A 267 12.00 51.51 -21.20
N VAL A 268 11.41 51.05 -20.09
CA VAL A 268 12.09 50.80 -18.82
C VAL A 268 12.16 49.31 -18.49
N LYS A 269 13.21 48.92 -17.77
CA LYS A 269 13.36 47.54 -17.29
C LYS A 269 12.78 47.39 -15.89
N ALA A 270 12.07 46.29 -15.70
CA ALA A 270 11.47 45.88 -14.45
C ALA A 270 11.94 44.48 -14.05
N ILE A 271 11.89 44.19 -12.75
CA ILE A 271 11.98 42.84 -12.21
C ILE A 271 10.75 42.54 -11.38
N TYR A 272 10.35 41.27 -11.36
CA TYR A 272 9.17 40.80 -10.65
C TYR A 272 9.55 39.68 -9.68
N GLY A 273 9.19 39.84 -8.41
CA GLY A 273 9.24 38.78 -7.40
C GLY A 273 7.88 38.13 -7.25
N SER A 274 7.79 36.80 -7.32
CA SER A 274 6.54 36.06 -7.13
C SER A 274 6.77 34.60 -6.75
N ILE A 275 5.78 33.97 -6.11
CA ILE A 275 5.83 32.56 -5.73
C ILE A 275 5.73 31.68 -6.99
N PHE A 276 4.79 31.97 -7.89
CA PHE A 276 4.53 31.14 -9.08
C PHE A 276 5.14 31.66 -10.39
N GLY A 277 5.66 32.89 -10.42
CA GLY A 277 6.18 33.47 -11.66
C GLY A 277 5.08 33.69 -12.69
N THR A 278 5.13 32.94 -13.79
CA THR A 278 4.12 32.97 -14.86
C THR A 278 3.24 31.73 -14.80
N LEU A 279 1.92 31.93 -14.88
CA LEU A 279 0.92 30.87 -14.97
C LEU A 279 0.46 30.65 -16.41
N ASN A 280 0.39 29.39 -16.84
CA ASN A 280 -0.09 29.02 -18.17
C ASN A 280 -0.82 27.68 -18.11
N ASN A 281 -2.13 27.65 -18.37
CA ASN A 281 -2.97 26.46 -18.15
C ASN A 281 -2.80 25.89 -16.72
N ALA A 282 -2.75 26.78 -15.73
CA ALA A 282 -2.53 26.41 -14.33
C ALA A 282 -3.77 26.68 -13.48
N THR A 283 -3.95 25.88 -12.44
CA THR A 283 -5.04 26.05 -11.48
C THR A 283 -4.44 26.03 -10.09
N ILE A 284 -4.56 27.12 -9.32
CA ILE A 284 -4.08 27.20 -7.93
C ILE A 284 -5.29 27.43 -7.03
N THR A 285 -5.61 26.49 -6.15
CA THR A 285 -6.79 26.62 -5.28
C THR A 285 -6.50 26.29 -3.83
N ASP A 286 -7.22 26.96 -2.94
CA ASP A 286 -7.39 26.60 -1.52
C ASP A 286 -6.06 26.47 -0.76
N VAL A 287 -5.17 27.45 -0.88
CA VAL A 287 -3.85 27.44 -0.21
C VAL A 287 -3.59 28.73 0.53
N ILE A 288 -2.92 28.63 1.68
CA ILE A 288 -2.47 29.77 2.47
C ILE A 288 -0.94 29.81 2.43
N PHE A 289 -0.37 30.95 2.02
CA PHE A 289 1.05 31.24 2.15
C PHE A 289 1.26 32.25 3.27
N GLU A 290 1.98 31.90 4.32
CA GLU A 290 2.26 32.80 5.45
C GLU A 290 3.76 32.85 5.76
N GLU A 291 4.21 33.91 6.45
CA GLU A 291 5.64 34.09 6.76
C GLU A 291 6.53 34.03 5.51
N VAL A 292 6.04 34.59 4.39
CA VAL A 292 6.79 34.70 3.13
C VAL A 292 7.67 35.94 3.17
N GLU A 293 8.97 35.81 2.96
CA GLU A 293 9.88 36.97 2.87
C GLU A 293 10.35 37.18 1.42
N PHE A 294 9.97 38.30 0.80
CA PHE A 294 10.58 38.75 -0.46
C PHE A 294 11.92 39.42 -0.16
N VAL A 295 13.01 38.79 -0.61
CA VAL A 295 14.37 39.32 -0.44
C VAL A 295 14.83 39.96 -1.74
N VAL A 296 14.90 41.28 -1.75
CA VAL A 296 15.24 42.08 -2.94
C VAL A 296 16.73 42.41 -2.97
N GLU A 297 17.40 41.94 -4.02
CA GLU A 297 18.80 42.22 -4.29
C GLU A 297 18.96 42.65 -5.76
N VAL A 298 18.73 43.93 -6.02
CA VAL A 298 18.74 44.51 -7.36
C VAL A 298 19.94 45.44 -7.49
N GLY A 299 20.99 44.97 -8.15
CA GLY A 299 22.26 45.71 -8.25
C GLY A 299 22.58 46.24 -9.64
N TYR A 300 21.61 46.24 -10.56
CA TYR A 300 21.84 46.63 -11.95
C TYR A 300 21.06 47.89 -12.29
N ASP A 301 21.78 48.96 -12.63
CA ASP A 301 21.22 50.32 -12.71
C ASP A 301 20.21 50.55 -13.84
N LEU A 302 20.12 49.64 -14.82
CA LEU A 302 19.08 49.73 -15.84
C LEU A 302 17.71 49.26 -15.33
N ILE A 303 17.64 48.55 -14.20
CA ILE A 303 16.37 48.14 -13.61
C ILE A 303 15.77 49.35 -12.90
N SER A 304 14.71 49.90 -13.45
CA SER A 304 14.06 51.10 -12.93
C SER A 304 12.87 50.78 -12.03
N LYS A 305 12.31 49.55 -12.10
CA LYS A 305 11.15 49.12 -11.31
C LYS A 305 11.32 47.73 -10.70
N VAL A 306 10.81 47.56 -9.49
CA VAL A 306 10.76 46.27 -8.77
C VAL A 306 9.31 46.02 -8.37
N TYR A 307 8.70 44.96 -8.89
CA TYR A 307 7.35 44.57 -8.54
C TYR A 307 7.39 43.35 -7.61
N LEU A 308 6.72 43.46 -6.47
CA LEU A 308 6.48 42.33 -5.57
C LEU A 308 5.05 41.85 -5.79
N SER A 309 4.88 40.83 -6.64
CA SER A 309 3.59 40.21 -6.96
C SER A 309 3.50 38.85 -6.31
N PRO A 310 2.87 38.73 -5.12
CA PRO A 310 3.04 37.55 -4.28
C PRO A 310 2.70 36.24 -4.97
N LEU A 311 1.65 36.23 -5.80
CA LEU A 311 1.20 35.04 -6.51
C LEU A 311 1.93 34.85 -7.85
N CYS A 312 1.66 35.72 -8.82
CA CYS A 312 2.18 35.60 -10.17
C CYS A 312 2.20 36.96 -10.88
N VAL A 313 2.94 37.05 -11.98
CA VAL A 313 3.06 38.29 -12.79
C VAL A 313 2.04 38.28 -13.93
N ASN A 314 2.02 37.17 -14.66
CA ASN A 314 1.18 36.97 -15.83
C ASN A 314 0.45 35.64 -15.70
N MET A 315 -0.77 35.61 -16.18
CA MET A 315 -1.55 34.38 -16.28
C MET A 315 -2.32 34.28 -17.60
N THR A 316 -2.32 33.08 -18.18
CA THR A 316 -3.02 32.73 -19.42
C THR A 316 -3.77 31.41 -19.22
N ASN A 317 -5.07 31.37 -19.56
CA ASN A 317 -5.96 30.22 -19.35
C ASN A 317 -5.78 29.58 -17.97
N SER A 318 -5.66 30.40 -16.93
CA SER A 318 -5.31 29.93 -15.59
C SER A 318 -6.29 30.44 -14.57
N THR A 319 -6.44 29.73 -13.46
CA THR A 319 -7.34 30.09 -12.37
C THR A 319 -6.59 30.14 -11.05
N ILE A 320 -6.87 31.17 -10.26
CA ILE A 320 -6.48 31.24 -8.85
C ILE A 320 -7.75 31.43 -8.04
N SER A 321 -8.01 30.58 -7.06
CA SER A 321 -9.16 30.76 -6.17
C SER A 321 -8.88 30.40 -4.72
N ASN A 322 -9.46 31.16 -3.79
CA ASN A 322 -9.35 30.91 -2.34
C ASN A 322 -7.88 30.86 -1.86
N VAL A 323 -7.07 31.85 -2.28
CA VAL A 323 -5.65 31.92 -1.93
C VAL A 323 -5.36 33.11 -1.02
N THR A 324 -4.70 32.85 0.11
CA THR A 324 -4.21 33.91 1.00
C THR A 324 -2.70 33.97 0.97
N VAL A 325 -2.13 35.17 0.90
CA VAL A 325 -0.69 35.41 1.05
C VAL A 325 -0.45 36.48 2.09
N THR A 326 0.29 36.14 3.14
CA THR A 326 0.86 37.09 4.10
C THR A 326 2.37 37.06 3.98
N ALA A 327 2.93 38.20 3.58
CA ALA A 327 4.35 38.34 3.27
C ALA A 327 4.96 39.59 3.92
N SER A 328 6.28 39.58 4.03
CA SER A 328 7.10 40.76 4.23
C SER A 328 8.09 40.93 3.09
N TYR A 329 8.71 42.10 2.99
CA TYR A 329 9.85 42.29 2.10
C TYR A 329 11.00 43.03 2.78
N SER A 330 12.22 42.67 2.40
CA SER A 330 13.48 43.31 2.77
C SER A 330 14.28 43.59 1.49
N TYR A 331 15.17 44.58 1.53
CA TYR A 331 16.10 44.82 0.41
C TYR A 331 17.52 45.07 0.93
N SER A 332 18.48 44.30 0.41
CA SER A 332 19.90 44.46 0.73
C SER A 332 20.63 45.32 -0.30
N LYS A 333 20.09 45.42 -1.52
CA LYS A 333 20.66 46.19 -2.62
C LYS A 333 19.58 46.70 -3.56
N LEU A 334 19.69 47.97 -3.95
CA LEU A 334 18.89 48.62 -4.99
C LEU A 334 19.83 49.34 -5.97
N PRO A 335 19.36 49.65 -7.20
CA PRO A 335 20.06 50.50 -8.16
C PRO A 335 20.52 51.83 -7.56
N ASP A 336 21.59 52.40 -8.10
CA ASP A 336 22.05 53.73 -7.68
C ASP A 336 20.96 54.78 -7.97
N ASN A 337 20.61 55.59 -6.96
CA ASN A 337 19.51 56.57 -7.01
C ASN A 337 18.13 55.98 -7.33
N PHE A 338 17.88 54.72 -6.95
CA PHE A 338 16.56 54.10 -7.11
C PHE A 338 15.48 54.86 -6.34
N ASP A 339 14.44 55.31 -7.05
CA ASP A 339 13.24 55.88 -6.43
C ASP A 339 12.42 54.75 -5.77
N LEU A 340 12.26 54.81 -4.45
CA LEU A 340 11.50 53.81 -3.70
C LEU A 340 10.03 53.74 -4.12
N ASN A 341 9.48 54.76 -4.78
CA ASN A 341 8.13 54.67 -5.38
C ASN A 341 8.06 53.65 -6.52
N ASN A 342 9.21 53.25 -7.09
CA ASN A 342 9.31 52.20 -8.10
C ASN A 342 9.49 50.80 -7.49
N LEU A 343 9.51 50.67 -6.17
CA LEU A 343 9.29 49.38 -5.48
C LEU A 343 7.79 49.25 -5.22
N ILE A 344 7.13 48.46 -6.07
CA ILE A 344 5.68 48.40 -6.18
C ILE A 344 5.20 47.09 -5.56
N ILE A 345 4.35 47.20 -4.55
CA ILE A 345 3.61 46.07 -3.98
C ILE A 345 2.38 45.85 -4.84
N VAL A 346 2.32 44.69 -5.49
CA VAL A 346 1.22 44.34 -6.39
C VAL A 346 0.06 43.77 -5.60
N ASN A 347 -1.06 44.49 -5.64
CA ASN A 347 -2.36 44.00 -5.22
C ASN A 347 -3.07 43.26 -6.37
N GLU A 348 -4.23 42.65 -6.10
CA GLU A 348 -5.02 41.88 -7.08
C GLU A 348 -5.15 42.56 -8.47
N ASP A 349 -5.37 43.88 -8.49
CA ASP A 349 -5.60 44.65 -9.71
C ASP A 349 -4.41 44.68 -10.69
N HIS A 350 -3.20 44.31 -10.25
CA HIS A 350 -2.00 44.34 -11.10
C HIS A 350 -1.60 42.95 -11.63
N ILE A 351 -2.39 41.90 -11.35
CA ILE A 351 -2.19 40.59 -11.99
C ILE A 351 -2.63 40.70 -13.45
N ILE A 352 -1.71 40.45 -14.39
CA ILE A 352 -1.98 40.53 -15.82
C ILE A 352 -2.71 39.25 -16.28
N LYS A 353 -4.03 39.34 -16.42
CA LYS A 353 -4.93 38.27 -16.86
C LYS A 353 -5.07 38.28 -18.39
N LYS A 354 -4.89 37.13 -19.04
CA LYS A 354 -5.10 36.94 -20.49
C LYS A 354 -6.03 35.76 -20.75
N ASP A 355 -6.76 35.83 -21.87
CA ASP A 355 -7.72 34.80 -22.28
C ASP A 355 -8.72 34.48 -21.15
N ASP A 356 -9.04 33.22 -20.93
CA ASP A 356 -10.05 32.79 -19.93
C ASP A 356 -9.50 32.76 -18.48
N SER A 357 -8.55 33.64 -18.16
CA SER A 357 -7.93 33.68 -16.84
C SER A 357 -8.82 34.31 -15.77
N SER A 358 -8.91 33.69 -14.61
CA SER A 358 -9.72 34.17 -13.48
C SER A 358 -8.96 34.17 -12.15
N VAL A 359 -9.32 35.12 -11.29
CA VAL A 359 -8.83 35.24 -9.91
C VAL A 359 -10.03 35.53 -9.03
N GLU A 360 -10.25 34.73 -7.98
CA GLU A 360 -11.39 34.84 -7.09
C GLU A 360 -10.99 34.61 -5.63
N ASN A 361 -11.58 35.37 -4.70
CA ASN A 361 -11.39 35.19 -3.26
C ASN A 361 -9.91 35.16 -2.83
N ILE A 362 -9.10 36.10 -3.32
CA ILE A 362 -7.71 36.22 -2.88
C ILE A 362 -7.55 37.28 -1.80
N LYS A 363 -6.61 37.04 -0.88
CA LYS A 363 -6.18 38.02 0.13
C LYS A 363 -4.67 38.16 0.08
N LEU A 364 -4.18 39.35 -0.30
CA LEU A 364 -2.76 39.64 -0.40
C LEU A 364 -2.39 40.72 0.63
N GLU A 365 -1.45 40.41 1.51
CA GLU A 365 -0.90 41.32 2.49
C GLU A 365 0.62 41.27 2.41
N ILE A 366 1.26 42.39 2.02
CA ILE A 366 2.71 42.52 2.06
C ILE A 366 3.08 43.71 2.92
N ASN A 367 3.81 43.45 4.00
CA ASN A 367 4.31 44.48 4.90
C ASN A 367 5.81 44.72 4.68
N LYS A 368 6.28 45.94 4.95
CA LYS A 368 7.73 46.18 4.98
C LYS A 368 8.33 45.47 6.19
N GLY A 369 9.35 44.64 5.96
CA GLY A 369 10.10 43.97 7.03
C GLY A 369 11.14 44.89 7.68
N GLU A 370 11.84 44.35 8.68
CA GLU A 370 13.05 45.00 9.20
C GLU A 370 14.19 44.82 8.17
N ASN A 371 14.83 45.94 7.81
CA ASN A 371 15.95 45.96 6.87
C ASN A 371 17.29 45.70 7.55
#